data_AF-A0A242KNJ4-F1
#
_entry.id   AF-A0A242KNJ4-F1
#
_cell.length_a   1.000
_cell.length_b   1.000
_cell.length_c   1.000
_cell.angle_alpha   90.00
_cell.angle_beta   90.00
_cell.angle_gamma   90.00
#
_symmetry.space_group_name_H-M   'P 1'
#
loop_
_entity.id
_entity.type
_entity.pdbx_description
1 polymer ?
#
loop_
_entity_poly.entity_id
_entity_poly.type
_entity_poly.pdbx_seq_one_letter_code
_entity_poly.pdbx_strand_id
1 'polypeptide(L)'
;MAERTIDQKIQNVLKNFIDSYKDNRSLTPQTSYLFYDFIILSYHNKRENRYSISTLSEILLAEDIEANLLINIYAHSLYVLALNDGKQIYGKGFLI
;
A
#
# COMPACT_ATOMS: atom_id res chain seq x y z
N MET A 1 2.43 3.55 19.85
CA MET A 1 2.44 2.91 18.51
C MET A 1 3.48 1.81 18.56
N ALA A 2 3.13 0.57 18.23
CA ALA A 2 4.14 -0.49 18.12
C ALA A 2 5.08 -0.13 16.97
N GLU A 3 6.38 -0.33 17.17
CA GLU A 3 7.40 -0.10 16.17
C GLU A 3 7.18 -1.07 15.00
N ARG A 4 7.11 -0.54 13.77
CA ARG A 4 6.92 -1.36 12.57
C ARG A 4 8.26 -1.61 11.90
N THR A 5 8.50 -2.86 11.52
CA THR A 5 9.68 -3.25 10.74
C THR A 5 9.21 -3.70 9.36
N ILE A 6 9.16 -2.74 8.44
CA ILE A 6 8.61 -2.97 7.10
C ILE A 6 9.49 -3.96 6.34
N ASP A 7 8.87 -4.96 5.72
CA ASP A 7 9.59 -5.95 4.91
C ASP A 7 10.35 -5.27 3.75
N GLN A 8 11.62 -5.67 3.55
CA GLN A 8 12.50 -5.05 2.55
C GLN A 8 11.93 -5.14 1.12
N LYS A 9 11.22 -6.22 0.80
CA LYS A 9 10.61 -6.39 -0.53
C LYS A 9 9.50 -5.36 -0.72
N ILE A 10 8.66 -5.15 0.30
CA ILE A 10 7.60 -4.11 0.28
C ILE A 10 8.22 -2.73 0.07
N GLN A 11 9.30 -2.40 0.78
CA GLN A 11 10.00 -1.12 0.63
C GLN A 11 10.51 -0.93 -0.80
N ASN A 12 11.12 -1.96 -1.38
CA ASN A 12 11.67 -1.91 -2.73
C ASN A 12 10.57 -1.72 -3.80
N VAL A 13 9.44 -2.43 -3.68
CA VAL A 13 8.34 -2.29 -4.65
C VAL A 13 7.68 -0.91 -4.54
N LEU A 14 7.51 -0.38 -3.32
CA LEU A 14 7.00 0.98 -3.12
C LEU A 14 7.93 2.02 -3.76
N LYS A 15 9.24 1.88 -3.57
CA LYS A 15 10.23 2.77 -4.19
C LYS A 15 10.12 2.74 -5.72
N ASN A 16 10.07 1.55 -6.31
CA ASN A 16 9.92 1.41 -7.77
C ASN A 16 8.62 2.04 -8.28
N PHE A 17 7.52 1.91 -7.54
CA PHE A 17 6.27 2.57 -7.85
C PHE A 17 6.42 4.10 -7.82
N ILE A 18 7.02 4.66 -6.76
CA ILE A 18 7.23 6.10 -6.60
C ILE A 18 8.07 6.65 -7.77
N ASP A 19 9.19 5.98 -8.08
CA ASP A 19 10.07 6.38 -9.17
C ASP A 19 9.29 6.39 -10.51
N SER A 20 8.57 5.30 -10.82
CA SER A 20 7.74 5.18 -12.04
C SER A 20 6.59 6.20 -12.10
N TYR A 21 6.00 6.53 -10.95
CA TYR A 21 4.89 7.49 -10.86
C TYR A 21 5.39 8.92 -11.08
N LYS A 22 6.57 9.28 -10.54
CA LYS A 22 7.13 10.63 -10.69
C LYS A 22 7.47 10.96 -12.14
N ASP A 23 7.93 9.97 -12.91
CA ASP A 23 8.25 10.15 -14.33
C ASP A 23 7.02 10.44 -15.19
N ASN A 24 5.88 9.81 -14.88
CA ASN A 24 4.69 9.85 -15.74
C ASN A 24 3.53 10.68 -15.17
N ARG A 25 3.59 11.01 -13.87
CA ARG A 25 2.52 11.60 -13.05
C ARG A 25 1.14 10.98 -13.30
N SER A 26 1.12 9.66 -13.53
CA SER A 26 -0.08 8.92 -13.93
C SER A 26 0.04 7.43 -13.60
N LEU A 27 -1.11 6.79 -13.40
CA LEU A 27 -1.28 5.35 -13.25
C LEU A 27 -1.29 4.65 -14.62
N THR A 28 -0.16 4.70 -15.33
CA THR A 28 0.05 3.91 -16.55
C THR A 28 -0.08 2.40 -16.26
N PRO A 29 -0.22 1.51 -17.27
CA PRO A 29 -0.27 0.08 -17.00
C PRO A 29 0.91 -0.45 -16.18
N GLN A 30 2.13 0.05 -16.44
CA GLN A 30 3.34 -0.34 -15.71
C GLN A 30 3.35 0.23 -14.28
N THR A 31 3.03 1.52 -14.11
CA THR A 31 2.97 2.15 -12.79
C THR A 31 1.88 1.51 -11.93
N SER A 32 0.72 1.23 -12.52
CA SER A 32 -0.39 0.51 -11.87
C SER A 32 0.03 -0.90 -11.44
N TYR A 33 0.73 -1.64 -12.30
CA TYR A 33 1.27 -2.96 -11.96
C TYR A 33 2.15 -2.92 -10.71
N LEU A 34 3.10 -1.97 -10.64
CA LEU A 34 3.97 -1.80 -9.47
C LEU A 34 3.17 -1.50 -8.20
N PHE A 35 2.12 -0.68 -8.32
CA PHE A 35 1.28 -0.35 -7.17
C PHE A 35 0.46 -1.55 -6.69
N TYR A 36 -0.09 -2.34 -7.62
CA TYR A 36 -0.85 -3.54 -7.28
C TYR A 36 0.04 -4.63 -6.69
N ASP A 37 1.26 -4.81 -7.20
CA ASP A 37 2.24 -5.72 -6.60
C ASP A 37 2.58 -5.30 -5.16
N PHE A 38 2.81 -4.00 -4.93
CA PHE A 38 3.00 -3.45 -3.59
C PHE A 38 1.81 -3.74 -2.66
N ILE A 39 0.56 -3.56 -3.13
CA ILE A 39 -0.67 -3.85 -2.37
C ILE A 39 -0.76 -5.33 -2.00
N ILE A 40 -0.56 -6.22 -2.97
CA ILE A 40 -0.65 -7.68 -2.77
C ILE A 40 0.43 -8.14 -1.77
N LEU A 41 1.67 -7.68 -1.94
CA LEU A 41 2.75 -7.98 -0.99
C LEU A 41 2.43 -7.47 0.42
N SER A 42 1.87 -6.27 0.53
CA SER A 42 1.44 -5.70 1.80
C SER A 42 0.32 -6.54 2.43
N TYR A 43 -0.64 -7.05 1.65
CA TYR A 43 -1.72 -7.88 2.14
C TYR A 43 -1.23 -9.19 2.78
N HIS A 44 -0.27 -9.85 2.14
CA HIS A 44 0.28 -11.14 2.61
C HIS A 44 1.27 -11.00 3.77
N ASN A 45 1.69 -9.77 4.10
CA ASN A 45 2.52 -9.50 5.26
C ASN A 45 1.69 -9.16 6.50
N LYS A 46 2.26 -9.45 7.67
CA LYS A 46 1.65 -9.06 8.95
C LYS A 46 1.57 -7.53 9.05
N ARG A 47 0.65 -7.04 9.89
CA ARG A 47 0.36 -5.60 10.01
C ARG A 47 1.58 -4.80 10.49
N GLU A 48 2.42 -5.40 11.32
CA GLU A 48 3.67 -4.84 11.83
C GLU A 48 4.78 -4.77 10.76
N ASN A 49 4.64 -5.49 9.65
CA ASN A 49 5.61 -5.58 8.56
C ASN A 49 5.19 -4.83 7.29
N ARG A 50 4.11 -4.04 7.33
CA ARG A 50 3.60 -3.25 6.20
C ARG A 50 3.23 -1.84 6.63
N TYR A 51 3.11 -0.93 5.66
CA TYR A 51 2.78 0.47 5.94
C TYR A 51 1.33 0.63 6.42
N SER A 52 1.09 1.47 7.43
CA SER A 52 -0.26 2.02 7.64
C SER A 52 -0.60 3.03 6.57
N ILE A 53 -1.91 3.30 6.46
CA ILE A 53 -2.46 4.42 5.70
C ILE A 53 -1.73 5.74 6.02
N SER A 54 -1.55 6.07 7.30
CA SER A 54 -0.90 7.34 7.70
C SER A 54 0.54 7.43 7.20
N THR A 55 1.36 6.41 7.46
CA THR A 55 2.77 6.38 7.05
C THR A 55 2.90 6.37 5.53
N LEU A 56 2.05 5.61 4.82
CA LEU A 56 2.06 5.63 3.36
C LEU A 56 1.69 7.03 2.82
N SER A 57 0.72 7.71 3.45
CA SER A 57 0.33 9.06 3.05
C SER A 57 1.46 10.05 3.26
N GLU A 58 2.16 9.97 4.39
CA GLU A 58 3.33 10.82 4.69
C GLU A 58 4.45 10.61 3.66
N ILE A 59 4.74 9.36 3.29
CA ILE A 59 5.74 9.03 2.28
C ILE A 59 5.35 9.60 0.91
N LEU A 60 4.11 9.41 0.46
CA LEU A 60 3.64 9.91 -0.83
C LEU A 60 3.68 11.45 -0.88
N LEU A 61 3.26 12.13 0.19
CA LEU A 61 3.30 13.58 0.27
C LEU A 61 4.74 14.12 0.30
N ALA A 62 5.66 13.44 0.97
CA ALA A 62 7.08 13.80 0.97
C ALA A 62 7.71 13.72 -0.43
N GLU A 63 7.13 12.91 -1.31
CA GLU A 63 7.53 12.73 -2.71
C GLU A 63 6.73 13.63 -3.69
N ASP A 64 5.97 14.60 -3.18
CA ASP A 64 5.12 15.50 -3.96
C ASP A 64 4.06 14.73 -4.79
N ILE A 65 3.50 13.66 -4.21
CA ILE A 65 2.43 12.85 -4.82
C ILE A 65 1.12 13.07 -4.08
N GLU A 66 0.06 13.44 -4.82
CA GLU A 66 -1.32 13.51 -4.33
C GLU A 66 -1.77 12.15 -3.75
N ALA A 67 -1.79 12.07 -2.42
CA ALA A 67 -1.93 10.78 -1.73
C ALA A 67 -3.35 10.23 -1.71
N ASN A 68 -4.39 11.09 -1.73
CA ASN A 68 -5.77 10.68 -1.42
C ASN A 68 -6.27 9.51 -2.30
N LEU A 69 -6.10 9.60 -3.61
CA LEU A 69 -6.51 8.54 -4.53
C LEU A 69 -5.76 7.23 -4.26
N LEU A 70 -4.43 7.31 -4.14
CA LEU A 70 -3.57 6.13 -3.94
C LEU A 70 -3.85 5.45 -2.60
N ILE A 71 -4.06 6.23 -1.55
CA ILE A 71 -4.43 5.73 -0.22
C ILE A 71 -5.78 5.02 -0.26
N ASN A 72 -6.78 5.59 -0.94
CA ASN A 72 -8.08 4.94 -1.09
C ASN A 72 -7.96 3.62 -1.85
N ILE A 73 -7.21 3.60 -2.96
CA ILE A 73 -6.95 2.36 -3.71
C ILE A 73 -6.26 1.33 -2.82
N TYR A 74 -5.22 1.71 -2.08
CA TYR A 74 -4.50 0.82 -1.16
C TYR A 74 -5.44 0.24 -0.10
N ALA A 75 -6.16 1.07 0.64
CA ALA A 75 -7.02 0.63 1.73
C ALA A 75 -8.16 -0.27 1.22
N HIS A 76 -8.86 0.15 0.17
CA HIS A 76 -9.97 -0.63 -0.36
C HIS A 76 -9.52 -1.93 -1.02
N SER A 77 -8.36 -1.95 -1.68
CA SER A 77 -7.83 -3.20 -2.26
C SER A 77 -7.46 -4.20 -1.16
N LEU A 78 -6.87 -3.76 -0.06
CA LEU A 78 -6.61 -4.64 1.09
C LEU A 78 -7.91 -5.21 1.68
N TYR A 79 -8.98 -4.43 1.75
CA TYR A 79 -10.29 -4.93 2.17
C TYR A 79 -10.88 -5.94 1.19
N VAL A 80 -10.77 -5.69 -0.12
CA VAL A 80 -11.25 -6.63 -1.15
C VAL A 80 -10.51 -7.97 -1.03
N LEU A 81 -9.18 -7.94 -0.88
CA LEU A 81 -8.38 -9.15 -0.67
C LEU A 81 -8.75 -9.88 0.62
N ALA A 82 -8.97 -9.13 1.71
CA ALA A 82 -9.42 -9.69 2.97
C ALA A 82 -10.78 -10.40 2.84
N LEU A 83 -11.76 -9.75 2.19
CA LEU A 83 -13.08 -10.32 1.95
C LEU A 83 -13.01 -11.55 1.04
N ASN A 84 -12.16 -11.53 0.01
CA ASN A 84 -11.92 -12.66 -0.87
C ASN A 84 -11.39 -13.89 -0.11
N ASP A 85 -10.57 -13.67 0.93
CA ASP A 85 -10.08 -14.73 1.82
C ASP A 85 -11.06 -15.08 2.96
N GLY A 86 -12.29 -14.55 2.95
CA GLY A 86 -13.30 -14.80 3.97
C GLY A 86 -13.03 -14.10 5.31
N LYS A 87 -12.14 -13.10 5.35
CA LYS A 87 -11.84 -12.33 6.56
C LYS A 87 -12.88 -11.22 6.76
N GLN A 88 -13.27 -11.00 8.02
CA GLN A 88 -14.03 -9.80 8.38
C GLN A 88 -13.14 -8.57 8.29
N ILE A 89 -13.67 -7.41 7.90
CA ILE A 89 -12.94 -6.14 7.81
C ILE A 89 -13.33 -5.13 8.91
N TYR A 90 -14.27 -5.51 9.78
CA TYR A 90 -14.68 -4.76 10.96
C TYR A 90 -14.46 -5.62 12.21
N GLY A 91 -14.21 -4.98 13.36
CA GLY A 91 -13.99 -5.68 14.63
C GLY A 91 -12.60 -6.30 14.75
N LYS A 92 -12.51 -7.58 15.14
CA LYS A 92 -11.24 -8.31 15.34
C LYS A 92 -10.68 -8.95 14.05
N GLY A 93 -11.18 -8.55 12.89
CA GLY A 93 -10.81 -9.10 11.60
C GLY A 93 -9.50 -8.53 11.04
N PHE A 94 -9.47 -8.29 9.73
CA PHE A 94 -8.34 -7.68 9.03
C PHE A 94 -8.21 -6.19 9.40
N LEU A 95 -7.09 -5.84 10.05
CA LEU A 95 -6.78 -4.47 10.46
C LEU A 95 -5.74 -3.85 9.52
N ILE A 96 -6.04 -2.63 9.06
CA ILE A 96 -5.11 -1.77 8.32
C ILE A 96 -4.30 -0.94 9.31
#